data_AF-A0A1F1GJ37-F1
#
_entry.id   AF-A0A1F1GJ37-F1
#
_cell.length_a   1.000
_cell.length_b   1.000
_cell.length_c   1.000
_cell.angle_alpha   90.00
_cell.angle_beta   90.00
_cell.angle_gamma   90.00
#
_symmetry.space_group_name_H-M   'P 1'
#
loop_
_entity.id
_entity.type
_entity.pdbx_description
1 polymer ?
#
loop_
_entity_poly.entity_id
_entity_poly.type
_entity_poly.pdbx_seq_one_letter_code
_entity_poly.pdbx_strand_id
1 'polypeptide(L)'
;MQEEMSLREQKRLKTRLRIEDAATRLVDERGFADVTVEEICDASGISRRTFFNYFDSKDSAVLGAPSHEFTKEQKSTFLNTPTDSVFKLVVDLVKDHLVGQHVDNVITERRRRISGDADAAAASLSRKRAMSNEILGLITERLRKDPDLQLMPSIAAETEAILISSAIREAFWLATASPDFSCDIPFEQRFESALTLINDFSKGLTW
;
A
#
# COMPACT_ATOMS: atom_id res chain seq x y z
N MET A 1 -13.73 22.86 4.27
CA MET A 1 -14.19 22.49 5.62
C MET A 1 -13.58 21.14 5.90
N GLN A 2 -12.56 21.06 6.75
CA GLN A 2 -11.99 19.76 7.17
C GLN A 2 -13.07 19.06 7.99
N GLU A 3 -13.59 17.93 7.50
CA GLU A 3 -14.50 17.10 8.29
C GLU A 3 -13.72 16.53 9.48
N GLU A 4 -13.96 17.07 10.68
CA GLU A 4 -13.48 16.47 11.92
C GLU A 4 -14.07 15.06 12.03
N MET A 5 -13.18 14.05 12.07
CA MET A 5 -13.57 12.65 12.22
C MET A 5 -14.57 12.49 13.37
N SER A 6 -15.67 11.77 13.11
CA SER A 6 -16.67 11.48 14.12
C SER A 6 -16.08 10.69 15.30
N LEU A 7 -16.65 10.83 16.49
CA LEU A 7 -16.25 10.05 17.68
C LEU A 7 -16.25 8.53 17.43
N ARG A 8 -17.10 8.06 16.51
CA ARG A 8 -17.15 6.66 16.09
C ARG A 8 -15.90 6.27 15.27
N GLU A 9 -15.51 7.11 14.32
CA GLU A 9 -14.31 6.90 13.50
C GLU A 9 -13.04 6.98 14.33
N GLN A 10 -12.96 7.94 15.26
CA GLN A 10 -11.84 8.05 16.21
C GLN A 10 -11.70 6.78 17.07
N LYS A 11 -12.80 6.27 17.64
CA LYS A 11 -12.80 5.02 18.42
C LYS A 11 -12.40 3.81 17.57
N ARG A 12 -12.87 3.76 16.32
CA ARG A 12 -12.51 2.71 15.36
C ARG A 12 -11.02 2.74 15.04
N LEU A 13 -10.47 3.92 14.72
CA LEU A 13 -9.05 4.11 14.44
C LEU A 13 -8.18 3.74 15.65
N LYS A 14 -8.54 4.20 16.85
CA LYS A 14 -7.82 3.86 18.08
C LYS A 14 -7.78 2.35 18.34
N THR A 15 -8.89 1.66 18.10
CA THR A 15 -8.96 0.20 18.26
C THR A 15 -8.08 -0.50 17.22
N ARG A 16 -8.14 -0.04 15.97
CA ARG A 16 -7.31 -0.54 14.87
C ARG A 16 -5.82 -0.41 15.21
N LEU A 17 -5.37 0.78 15.61
CA LEU A 17 -3.96 1.04 15.98
C LEU A 17 -3.51 0.17 17.15
N ARG A 18 -4.36 -0.08 18.15
CA ARG A 18 -4.03 -0.98 19.27
C ARG A 18 -3.79 -2.42 18.82
N ILE A 19 -4.54 -2.89 17.82
CA ILE A 19 -4.35 -4.23 17.25
C ILE A 19 -3.05 -4.28 16.43
N GLU A 20 -2.80 -3.27 15.59
CA GLU A 20 -1.58 -3.18 14.79
C GLU A 20 -0.32 -3.07 15.67
N ASP A 21 -0.38 -2.28 16.74
CA ASP A 21 0.71 -2.17 17.73
C ASP A 21 1.02 -3.53 18.36
N ALA A 22 0.00 -4.23 18.88
CA ALA A 22 0.18 -5.56 19.46
C ALA A 22 0.72 -6.57 18.44
N ALA A 23 0.15 -6.60 17.23
CA ALA A 23 0.56 -7.52 16.17
C ALA A 23 2.00 -7.29 15.72
N THR A 24 2.36 -6.04 15.40
CA THR A 24 3.71 -5.70 14.98
C THR A 24 4.72 -5.89 16.08
N ARG A 25 4.40 -5.56 17.34
CA ARG A 25 5.29 -5.77 18.48
C ARG A 25 5.61 -7.25 18.68
N LEU A 26 4.58 -8.11 18.74
CA LEU A 26 4.77 -9.53 18.97
C LEU A 26 5.57 -10.20 17.85
N VAL A 27 5.35 -9.78 16.60
CA VAL A 27 6.08 -10.32 15.44
C VAL A 27 7.52 -9.80 15.37
N ASP A 28 7.75 -8.51 15.67
CA ASP A 28 9.11 -7.94 15.74
C ASP A 28 9.96 -8.62 16.84
N GLU A 29 9.32 -9.06 17.93
CA GLU A 29 9.98 -9.76 19.05
C GLU A 29 10.21 -11.26 18.78
N ARG A 30 9.30 -11.94 18.08
CA ARG A 30 9.24 -13.42 18.05
C ARG A 30 9.31 -14.04 16.66
N GLY A 31 9.23 -13.24 15.60
CA GLY A 31 9.19 -13.73 14.21
C GLY A 31 7.77 -13.87 13.68
N PHE A 32 7.64 -13.85 12.35
CA PHE A 32 6.32 -13.79 11.69
C PHE A 32 5.53 -15.09 11.84
N ALA A 33 6.19 -16.25 11.71
CA ALA A 33 5.55 -17.56 11.79
C ALA A 33 5.05 -17.90 13.20
N ASP A 34 5.75 -17.44 14.23
CA ASP A 34 5.56 -17.89 15.62
C ASP A 34 4.42 -17.16 16.37
N VAL A 35 3.80 -16.15 15.76
CA VAL A 35 2.70 -15.38 16.36
C VAL A 35 1.35 -15.78 15.77
N THR A 36 0.37 -15.99 16.64
CA THR A 36 -1.01 -16.36 16.30
C THR A 36 -1.99 -15.19 16.45
N VAL A 37 -3.18 -15.32 15.83
CA VAL A 37 -4.26 -14.32 15.98
C VAL A 37 -4.76 -14.28 17.42
N GLU A 38 -4.81 -15.43 18.10
CA GLU A 38 -5.20 -15.57 19.51
C GLU A 38 -4.29 -14.72 20.41
N GLU A 39 -2.97 -14.85 20.28
CA GLU A 39 -2.03 -14.07 21.10
C GLU A 39 -2.15 -12.56 20.84
N ILE A 40 -2.41 -12.17 19.58
CA ILE A 40 -2.66 -10.77 19.23
C ILE A 40 -3.96 -10.28 19.89
N CYS A 41 -5.01 -11.10 19.91
CA CYS A 41 -6.27 -10.78 20.56
C CYS A 41 -6.09 -10.59 22.07
N ASP A 42 -5.35 -11.49 22.71
CA ASP A 42 -5.04 -11.43 24.15
C ASP A 42 -4.20 -10.19 24.47
N ALA A 43 -3.15 -9.91 23.69
CA ALA A 43 -2.30 -8.75 23.88
C ALA A 43 -3.00 -7.41 23.61
N SER A 44 -4.03 -7.39 22.75
CA SER A 44 -4.81 -6.18 22.43
C SER A 44 -6.12 -6.06 23.22
N GLY A 45 -6.44 -7.04 24.08
CA GLY A 45 -7.63 -7.05 24.93
C GLY A 45 -8.94 -7.08 24.12
N ILE A 46 -9.01 -7.87 23.06
CA ILE A 46 -10.21 -8.03 22.23
C ILE A 46 -10.54 -9.51 21.98
N SER A 47 -11.77 -9.77 21.54
CA SER A 47 -12.15 -11.12 21.07
C SER A 47 -11.66 -11.39 19.64
N ARG A 48 -11.52 -12.66 19.27
CA ARG A 48 -11.25 -13.09 17.89
C ARG A 48 -12.29 -12.58 16.89
N ARG A 49 -13.58 -12.55 17.28
CA ARG A 49 -14.64 -11.93 16.46
C ARG A 49 -14.37 -10.44 16.24
N THR A 50 -13.95 -9.72 17.27
CA THR A 50 -13.61 -8.31 17.16
C THR A 50 -12.42 -8.12 16.24
N PHE A 51 -11.36 -8.94 16.35
CA PHE A 51 -10.21 -8.87 15.44
C PHE A 51 -10.66 -8.95 13.97
N PHE A 52 -11.48 -9.94 13.62
CA PHE A 52 -11.96 -10.12 12.25
C PHE A 52 -12.93 -9.02 11.76
N ASN A 53 -13.49 -8.20 12.65
CA ASN A 53 -14.22 -6.99 12.24
C ASN A 53 -13.28 -5.87 11.76
N TYR A 54 -11.98 -5.95 12.06
CA TYR A 54 -10.97 -4.95 11.68
C TYR A 54 -9.98 -5.45 10.64
N PHE A 55 -9.62 -6.74 10.67
CA PHE A 55 -8.60 -7.35 9.82
C PHE A 55 -9.08 -8.68 9.25
N ASP A 56 -8.77 -8.95 7.98
CA ASP A 56 -9.09 -10.23 7.33
C ASP A 56 -8.15 -11.38 7.76
N SER A 57 -6.99 -11.06 8.32
CA SER A 57 -5.89 -11.99 8.56
C SER A 57 -4.87 -11.43 9.55
N LYS A 58 -3.98 -12.30 10.06
CA LYS A 58 -2.78 -11.87 10.79
C LYS A 58 -1.92 -10.94 9.93
N ASP A 59 -1.72 -11.34 8.67
CA ASP A 59 -0.85 -10.65 7.72
C ASP A 59 -1.28 -9.19 7.51
N SER A 60 -2.59 -8.91 7.43
CA SER A 60 -3.07 -7.53 7.28
C SER A 60 -2.87 -6.67 8.52
N ALA A 61 -2.95 -7.25 9.72
CA ALA A 61 -2.63 -6.55 10.97
C ALA A 61 -1.13 -6.25 11.09
N VAL A 62 -0.29 -7.24 10.78
CA VAL A 62 1.17 -7.15 10.91
C VAL A 62 1.76 -6.28 9.82
N LEU A 63 1.48 -6.57 8.55
CA LEU A 63 2.18 -5.98 7.41
C LEU A 63 1.53 -4.69 6.87
N GLY A 64 0.39 -4.25 7.42
CA GLY A 64 -0.39 -3.12 6.86
C GLY A 64 -1.07 -3.52 5.56
N ALA A 65 -1.73 -2.62 4.81
CA ALA A 65 -2.28 -3.03 3.50
C ALA A 65 -1.15 -3.23 2.48
N PRO A 66 -1.33 -4.19 1.55
CA PRO A 66 -2.21 -3.95 0.42
C PRO A 66 -3.10 -5.18 0.11
N SER A 67 -3.87 -5.68 1.09
CA SER A 67 -4.80 -6.82 0.87
C SER A 67 -6.25 -6.42 0.63
N HIS A 68 -6.60 -5.15 0.77
CA HIS A 68 -7.94 -4.72 0.41
C HIS A 68 -7.95 -4.44 -1.09
N GLU A 69 -8.83 -5.11 -1.81
CA GLU A 69 -9.14 -4.72 -3.19
C GLU A 69 -9.57 -3.25 -3.22
N PHE A 70 -9.31 -2.57 -4.33
CA PHE A 70 -9.88 -1.24 -4.51
C PHE A 70 -11.40 -1.34 -4.48
N THR A 71 -12.04 -0.39 -3.79
CA THR A 71 -13.51 -0.35 -3.73
C THR A 71 -14.10 -0.17 -5.12
N LYS A 72 -15.35 -0.58 -5.33
CA LYS A 72 -16.05 -0.32 -6.60
C LYS A 72 -16.07 1.16 -6.97
N GLU A 73 -16.16 2.02 -5.96
CA GLU A 73 -16.11 3.47 -6.13
C GLU A 73 -14.73 3.94 -6.60
N GLN A 74 -13.64 3.50 -5.95
CA GLN A 74 -12.27 3.82 -6.39
C GLN A 74 -12.00 3.38 -7.83
N LYS A 75 -12.42 2.16 -8.19
CA LYS A 75 -12.31 1.63 -9.56
C LYS A 75 -13.12 2.48 -10.55
N SER A 76 -14.36 2.80 -10.22
CA SER A 76 -15.23 3.62 -11.06
C SER A 76 -14.66 5.03 -11.26
N THR A 77 -14.17 5.66 -10.20
CA THR A 77 -13.51 6.97 -10.26
C THR A 77 -12.29 6.91 -11.17
N PHE A 78 -11.40 5.93 -10.97
CA PHE A 78 -10.22 5.75 -11.82
C PHE A 78 -10.57 5.62 -13.31
N LEU A 79 -11.61 4.84 -13.64
CA LEU A 79 -12.00 4.57 -15.02
C LEU A 79 -12.72 5.73 -15.73
N ASN A 80 -13.22 6.71 -14.98
CA ASN A 80 -14.11 7.76 -15.50
C ASN A 80 -13.61 9.19 -15.28
N THR A 81 -12.65 9.42 -14.38
CA THR A 81 -12.09 10.75 -14.14
C THR A 81 -11.39 11.29 -15.39
N PRO A 82 -11.79 12.46 -15.91
CA PRO A 82 -11.05 13.13 -16.98
C PRO A 82 -9.61 13.41 -16.55
N THR A 83 -8.66 13.07 -17.41
CA THR A 83 -7.23 13.21 -17.12
C THR A 83 -6.45 13.42 -18.42
N ASP A 84 -5.25 13.95 -18.28
CA ASP A 84 -4.18 13.97 -19.29
C ASP A 84 -3.10 12.92 -19.01
N SER A 85 -3.16 12.24 -17.86
CA SER A 85 -2.14 11.31 -17.41
C SER A 85 -2.74 10.14 -16.64
N VAL A 86 -2.68 8.94 -17.22
CA VAL A 86 -3.03 7.70 -16.50
C VAL A 86 -2.07 7.44 -15.35
N PHE A 87 -0.80 7.80 -15.50
CA PHE A 87 0.20 7.67 -14.43
C PHE A 87 -0.23 8.43 -13.17
N LYS A 88 -0.67 9.69 -13.34
CA LYS A 88 -1.17 10.51 -12.23
C LYS A 88 -2.40 9.87 -11.55
N LEU A 89 -3.35 9.35 -12.33
CA LEU A 89 -4.51 8.64 -11.78
C LEU A 89 -4.09 7.44 -10.92
N VAL A 90 -3.05 6.70 -11.32
CA VAL A 90 -2.57 5.55 -10.53
C VAL A 90 -1.91 6.02 -9.24
N VAL A 91 -1.13 7.10 -9.29
CA VAL A 91 -0.53 7.71 -8.10
C VAL A 91 -1.61 8.15 -7.11
N ASP A 92 -2.65 8.82 -7.59
CA ASP A 92 -3.76 9.28 -6.75
C ASP A 92 -4.55 8.09 -6.18
N LEU A 93 -4.85 7.08 -6.99
CA LEU A 93 -5.49 5.84 -6.54
C LEU A 93 -4.70 5.13 -5.42
N VAL A 94 -3.38 5.04 -5.57
CA VAL A 94 -2.49 4.40 -4.57
C VAL A 94 -2.44 5.24 -3.29
N LYS A 95 -2.32 6.57 -3.39
CA LYS A 95 -2.35 7.45 -2.22
C LYS A 95 -3.66 7.32 -1.47
N ASP A 96 -4.80 7.45 -2.17
CA ASP A 96 -6.13 7.35 -1.58
C ASP A 96 -6.37 6.00 -0.90
N HIS A 97 -5.87 4.91 -1.49
CA HIS A 97 -5.97 3.58 -0.91
C HIS A 97 -5.13 3.41 0.37
N LEU A 98 -4.08 4.20 0.53
CA LEU A 98 -3.16 4.15 1.66
C LEU A 98 -3.40 5.25 2.69
N VAL A 99 -4.35 6.16 2.46
CA VAL A 99 -4.76 7.17 3.45
C VAL A 99 -5.12 6.51 4.78
N GLY A 100 -4.56 7.03 5.87
CA GLY A 100 -4.78 6.50 7.22
C GLY A 100 -4.01 5.21 7.53
N GLN A 101 -3.17 4.74 6.61
CA GLN A 101 -2.15 3.74 6.89
C GLN A 101 -0.84 4.45 7.25
N HIS A 102 -0.02 3.83 8.10
CA HIS A 102 1.25 4.41 8.59
C HIS A 102 1.09 5.69 9.42
N VAL A 103 -0.06 5.88 10.09
CA VAL A 103 -0.29 7.02 10.99
C VAL A 103 0.62 6.97 12.22
N ASP A 104 1.10 5.78 12.58
CA ASP A 104 1.99 5.56 13.71
C ASP A 104 3.41 5.17 13.22
N ASN A 105 4.39 6.01 13.53
CA ASN A 105 5.78 5.82 13.10
C ASN A 105 6.41 4.59 13.75
N VAL A 106 6.04 4.26 14.99
CA VAL A 106 6.58 3.09 15.72
C VAL A 106 6.12 1.80 15.04
N ILE A 107 4.83 1.73 14.68
CA ILE A 107 4.27 0.60 13.91
C ILE A 107 4.94 0.50 12.55
N THR A 108 5.14 1.64 11.87
CA THR A 108 5.78 1.68 10.54
C THR A 108 7.23 1.21 10.61
N GLU A 109 7.98 1.61 11.63
CA GLU A 109 9.35 1.18 11.85
C GLU A 109 9.46 -0.33 12.12
N ARG A 110 8.56 -0.88 12.96
CA ARG A 110 8.47 -2.33 13.17
C ARG A 110 8.18 -3.06 11.87
N ARG A 111 7.23 -2.58 11.06
CA ARG A 111 6.93 -3.16 9.74
C ARG A 111 8.15 -3.18 8.82
N ARG A 112 8.99 -2.14 8.84
CA ARG A 112 10.25 -2.13 8.09
C ARG A 112 11.19 -3.23 8.58
N ARG A 113 11.40 -3.38 9.89
CA ARG A 113 12.24 -4.47 10.43
C ARG A 113 11.69 -5.85 10.10
N ILE A 114 10.39 -6.04 10.29
CA ILE A 114 9.67 -7.29 9.96
C ILE A 114 9.83 -7.66 8.49
N SER A 115 10.00 -6.68 7.57
CA SER A 115 10.23 -6.98 6.16
C SER A 115 11.51 -7.78 5.87
N GLY A 116 12.45 -7.85 6.83
CA GLY A 116 13.63 -8.71 6.75
C GLY A 116 13.38 -10.17 7.15
N ASP A 117 12.27 -10.50 7.80
CA ASP A 117 11.85 -11.88 8.10
C ASP A 117 11.39 -12.58 6.80
N ALA A 118 11.84 -13.81 6.57
CA ALA A 118 11.62 -14.52 5.31
C ALA A 118 10.14 -14.85 5.07
N ASP A 119 9.40 -15.23 6.10
CA ASP A 119 7.97 -15.57 6.01
C ASP A 119 7.14 -14.30 5.83
N ALA A 120 7.49 -13.24 6.56
CA ALA A 120 6.90 -11.92 6.35
C ALA A 120 7.16 -11.40 4.93
N ALA A 121 8.36 -11.58 4.39
CA ALA A 121 8.71 -11.17 3.04
C ALA A 121 7.91 -11.95 1.99
N ALA A 122 7.74 -13.27 2.16
CA ALA A 122 6.94 -14.11 1.27
C ALA A 122 5.45 -13.70 1.29
N ALA A 123 4.90 -13.47 2.48
CA ALA A 123 3.53 -12.96 2.65
C ALA A 123 3.36 -11.57 2.02
N SER A 124 4.31 -10.66 2.25
CA SER A 124 4.34 -9.31 1.67
C SER A 124 4.37 -9.34 0.15
N LEU A 125 5.24 -10.17 -0.45
CA LEU A 125 5.36 -10.32 -1.90
C LEU A 125 4.05 -10.81 -2.53
N SER A 126 3.40 -11.80 -1.91
CA SER A 126 2.14 -12.35 -2.41
C SER A 126 1.04 -11.28 -2.43
N ARG A 127 0.93 -10.49 -1.36
CA ARG A 127 -0.04 -9.40 -1.23
C ARG A 127 0.27 -8.26 -2.21
N LYS A 128 1.54 -7.87 -2.34
CA LYS A 128 1.99 -6.85 -3.31
C LYS A 128 1.70 -7.28 -4.75
N ARG A 129 1.91 -8.55 -5.10
CA ARG A 129 1.57 -9.09 -6.42
C ARG A 129 0.08 -8.99 -6.74
N ALA A 130 -0.79 -9.31 -5.77
CA ALA A 130 -2.24 -9.19 -5.97
C ALA A 130 -2.64 -7.74 -6.29
N MET A 131 -2.14 -6.78 -5.50
CA MET A 131 -2.36 -5.35 -5.74
C MET A 131 -1.80 -4.88 -7.08
N SER A 132 -0.56 -5.26 -7.44
CA SER A 132 0.04 -4.90 -8.73
C SER A 132 -0.76 -5.42 -9.92
N ASN A 133 -1.34 -6.62 -9.82
CA ASN A 133 -2.19 -7.18 -10.87
C ASN A 133 -3.51 -6.42 -11.01
N GLU A 134 -4.10 -5.99 -9.89
CA GLU A 134 -5.32 -5.17 -9.89
C GLU A 134 -5.07 -3.80 -10.53
N ILE A 135 -3.99 -3.12 -10.16
CA ILE A 135 -3.54 -1.85 -10.77
C ILE A 135 -3.29 -2.04 -12.28
N LEU A 136 -2.57 -3.10 -12.67
CA LEU A 136 -2.30 -3.41 -14.08
C LEU A 136 -3.60 -3.58 -14.89
N GLY A 137 -4.58 -4.28 -14.32
CA GLY A 137 -5.89 -4.46 -14.95
C GLY A 137 -6.62 -3.14 -15.17
N LEU A 138 -6.66 -2.28 -14.16
CA LEU A 138 -7.29 -0.95 -14.24
C LEU A 138 -6.62 -0.06 -15.29
N ILE A 139 -5.29 0.00 -15.31
CA ILE A 139 -4.54 0.79 -16.29
C ILE A 139 -4.82 0.29 -17.71
N THR A 140 -4.79 -1.03 -17.91
CA THR A 140 -5.06 -1.65 -19.22
C THR A 140 -6.47 -1.31 -19.69
N GLU A 141 -7.47 -1.42 -18.82
CA GLU A 141 -8.86 -1.05 -19.14
C GLU A 141 -8.98 0.44 -19.50
N ARG A 142 -8.34 1.32 -18.73
CA ARG A 142 -8.34 2.77 -18.98
C ARG A 142 -7.72 3.12 -20.33
N LEU A 143 -6.54 2.57 -20.65
CA LEU A 143 -5.85 2.83 -21.92
C LEU A 143 -6.60 2.26 -23.14
N ARG A 144 -7.34 1.16 -22.97
CA ARG A 144 -8.20 0.62 -24.06
C ARG A 144 -9.45 1.48 -24.28
N LYS A 145 -10.02 2.04 -23.21
CA LYS A 145 -11.19 2.92 -23.27
C LYS A 145 -10.85 4.25 -23.93
N ASP A 146 -9.71 4.83 -23.58
CA ASP A 146 -9.25 6.13 -24.06
C ASP A 146 -7.81 6.03 -24.62
N PRO A 147 -7.63 5.55 -25.87
CA PRO A 147 -6.31 5.32 -26.46
C PRO A 147 -5.43 6.57 -26.57
N ASP A 148 -6.05 7.76 -26.67
CA ASP A 148 -5.34 9.04 -26.73
C ASP A 148 -4.56 9.37 -25.45
N LEU A 149 -4.80 8.64 -24.35
CA LEU A 149 -4.05 8.78 -23.10
C LEU A 149 -2.73 8.02 -23.08
N GLN A 150 -2.43 7.21 -24.10
CA GLN A 150 -1.15 6.51 -24.19
C GLN A 150 0.01 7.49 -24.38
N LEU A 151 1.05 7.33 -23.57
CA LEU A 151 2.29 8.08 -23.70
C LEU A 151 3.13 7.59 -24.88
N MET A 152 3.03 6.30 -25.22
CA MET A 152 3.80 5.64 -26.27
C MET A 152 2.88 4.92 -27.26
N PRO A 153 2.26 5.63 -28.22
CA PRO A 153 1.33 5.03 -29.18
C PRO A 153 1.92 3.94 -30.07
N SER A 154 3.25 3.79 -30.12
CA SER A 154 3.95 2.76 -30.90
C SER A 154 4.00 1.39 -30.23
N ILE A 155 3.58 1.26 -28.97
CA ILE A 155 3.54 -0.02 -28.23
C ILE A 155 2.10 -0.38 -27.85
N ALA A 156 1.89 -1.64 -27.47
CA ALA A 156 0.59 -2.10 -27.01
C ALA A 156 0.21 -1.47 -25.66
N ALA A 157 -1.09 -1.21 -25.45
CA ALA A 157 -1.62 -0.65 -24.19
C ALA A 157 -1.18 -1.46 -22.96
N GLU A 158 -1.14 -2.78 -23.11
CA GLU A 158 -0.72 -3.73 -22.09
C GLU A 158 0.75 -3.54 -21.72
N THR A 159 1.60 -3.23 -22.69
CA THR A 159 3.04 -3.00 -22.45
C THR A 159 3.24 -1.70 -21.69
N GLU A 160 2.55 -0.62 -22.09
CA GLU A 160 2.60 0.64 -21.35
C GLU A 160 2.02 0.48 -19.93
N ALA A 161 0.93 -0.28 -19.78
CA ALA A 161 0.35 -0.58 -18.48
C ALA A 161 1.32 -1.34 -17.56
N ILE A 162 2.10 -2.29 -18.11
CA ILE A 162 3.18 -2.98 -17.37
C ILE A 162 4.25 -1.98 -16.92
N LEU A 163 4.66 -1.05 -17.78
CA LEU A 163 5.66 -0.03 -17.43
C LEU A 163 5.17 0.88 -16.30
N ILE A 164 3.94 1.40 -16.41
CA ILE A 164 3.31 2.24 -15.38
C ILE A 164 3.20 1.47 -14.07
N SER A 165 2.64 0.25 -14.08
CA SER A 165 2.48 -0.58 -12.89
C SER A 165 3.83 -0.93 -12.24
N SER A 166 4.86 -1.17 -13.05
CA SER A 166 6.21 -1.46 -12.56
C SER A 166 6.82 -0.25 -11.85
N ALA A 167 6.73 0.95 -12.43
CA ALA A 167 7.22 2.18 -11.80
C ALA A 167 6.53 2.46 -10.45
N ILE A 168 5.21 2.24 -10.38
CA ILE A 168 4.43 2.39 -9.14
C ILE A 168 4.86 1.37 -8.08
N ARG A 169 5.07 0.12 -8.49
CA ARG A 169 5.56 -0.94 -7.60
C ARG A 169 6.95 -0.61 -7.02
N GLU A 170 7.88 -0.16 -7.86
CA GLU A 170 9.23 0.20 -7.40
C GLU A 170 9.21 1.43 -6.48
N ALA A 171 8.40 2.44 -6.79
CA ALA A 171 8.25 3.60 -5.91
C ALA A 171 7.68 3.21 -4.54
N PHE A 172 6.69 2.31 -4.51
CA PHE A 172 6.14 1.79 -3.26
C PHE A 172 7.20 1.04 -2.46
N TRP A 173 7.99 0.19 -3.13
CA TRP A 173 9.07 -0.55 -2.49
C TRP A 173 10.11 0.40 -1.88
N LEU A 174 10.61 1.38 -2.63
CA LEU A 174 11.54 2.38 -2.13
C LEU A 174 10.96 3.15 -0.94
N ALA A 175 9.72 3.64 -1.04
CA ALA A 175 9.09 4.41 0.02
C ALA A 175 8.92 3.63 1.34
N THR A 176 8.82 2.30 1.28
CA THR A 176 8.53 1.44 2.45
C THR A 176 9.73 0.67 2.99
N ALA A 177 10.71 0.35 2.14
CA ALA A 177 11.82 -0.52 2.50
C ALA A 177 13.19 0.16 2.44
N SER A 178 13.35 1.26 1.69
CA SER A 178 14.66 1.91 1.56
C SER A 178 15.05 2.63 2.87
N PRO A 179 16.33 2.53 3.30
CA PRO A 179 16.83 3.26 4.46
C PRO A 179 16.85 4.78 4.25
N ASP A 180 16.87 5.26 3.00
CA ASP A 180 16.92 6.69 2.68
C ASP A 180 15.58 7.40 2.92
N PHE A 181 14.50 6.63 3.15
CA PHE A 181 13.15 7.15 3.34
C PHE A 181 12.72 7.00 4.80
N SER A 182 12.85 8.10 5.56
CA SER A 182 12.49 8.15 6.98
C SER A 182 10.99 7.92 7.20
N CYS A 183 10.65 7.07 8.18
CA CYS A 183 9.26 6.85 8.62
C CYS A 183 8.59 8.11 9.18
N ASP A 184 9.36 9.10 9.61
CA ASP A 184 8.82 10.35 10.15
C ASP A 184 8.19 11.23 9.07
N ILE A 185 8.44 10.91 7.81
CA ILE A 185 7.85 11.57 6.65
C ILE A 185 6.56 10.81 6.26
N PRO A 186 5.44 11.51 6.04
CA PRO A 186 4.20 10.91 5.55
C PRO A 186 4.43 10.04 4.31
N PHE A 187 3.70 8.94 4.21
CA PHE A 187 3.87 7.98 3.13
C PHE A 187 3.74 8.64 1.75
N GLU A 188 2.80 9.56 1.59
CA GLU A 188 2.53 10.26 0.32
C GLU A 188 3.76 11.02 -0.17
N GLN A 189 4.46 11.71 0.75
CA GLN A 189 5.68 12.45 0.43
C GLN A 189 6.86 11.52 0.13
N ARG A 190 6.98 10.41 0.87
CA ARG A 190 7.98 9.37 0.56
C ARG A 190 7.74 8.76 -0.82
N PHE A 191 6.49 8.46 -1.14
CA PHE A 191 6.11 7.85 -2.42
C PHE A 191 6.40 8.78 -3.61
N GLU A 192 6.07 10.07 -3.50
CA GLU A 192 6.43 11.08 -4.51
C GLU A 192 7.95 11.24 -4.66
N SER A 193 8.68 11.26 -3.54
CA SER A 193 10.14 11.33 -3.54
C SER A 193 10.76 10.10 -4.21
N ALA A 194 10.19 8.91 -4.00
CA ALA A 194 10.62 7.67 -4.64
C ALA A 194 10.39 7.68 -6.16
N LEU A 195 9.24 8.19 -6.61
CA LEU A 195 8.95 8.40 -8.04
C LEU A 195 9.96 9.34 -8.69
N THR A 196 10.30 10.44 -8.00
CA THR A 196 11.30 11.41 -8.45
C THR A 196 12.68 10.75 -8.56
N LEU A 197 13.07 9.99 -7.54
CA LEU A 197 14.33 9.26 -7.51
C LEU A 197 14.46 8.26 -8.68
N ILE A 198 13.42 7.49 -8.97
CA ILE A 198 13.40 6.56 -10.12
C ILE A 198 13.60 7.31 -11.43
N ASN A 199 12.90 8.43 -11.62
CA ASN A 199 13.01 9.24 -12.83
C ASN A 199 14.43 9.82 -13.00
N ASP A 200 15.01 10.35 -11.92
CA ASP A 200 16.36 10.94 -11.97
C ASP A 200 17.44 9.87 -12.17
N PHE A 201 17.31 8.71 -11.52
CA PHE A 201 18.18 7.56 -11.78
C PHE A 201 18.11 7.11 -13.25
N SER A 202 16.91 7.06 -13.83
CA SER A 202 16.69 6.61 -15.22
C SER A 202 17.36 7.53 -16.24
N LYS A 203 17.44 8.84 -15.99
CA LYS A 203 18.13 9.81 -16.87
C LYS A 203 19.65 9.60 -16.91
N GLY A 204 20.22 8.98 -15.89
CA GLY A 204 21.66 8.70 -15.80
C GLY A 204 22.09 7.37 -16.41
N LEU A 205 21.14 6.53 -16.85
CA LEU A 205 21.45 5.23 -17.44
C LEU A 205 22.02 5.39 -18.86
N THR A 206 23.06 4.61 -19.17
CA THR A 206 23.67 4.50 -20.50
C THR A 206 23.69 3.03 -20.92
N TRP A 207 23.33 2.72 -22.17
CA TRP A 207 23.35 1.38 -22.73
C TRP A 207 24.03 1.35 -24.10
#